data_AF-A0ABD0RWF1-F1
#
_entry.id   AF-A0ABD0RWF1-F1
#
_cell.length_a   1.000
_cell.length_b   1.000
_cell.length_c   1.000
_cell.angle_alpha   90.00
_cell.angle_beta   90.00
_cell.angle_gamma   90.00
#
_symmetry.space_group_name_H-M   'P 1'
#
loop_
_entity.id
_entity.type
_entity.pdbx_description
1 polymer ?
#
loop_
_entity_poly.entity_id
_entity_poly.type
_entity_poly.pdbx_seq_one_letter_code
_entity_poly.pdbx_strand_id
1 'polypeptide(L)' 'QRLQYLGNKQQNCTIRLNHVTQKDSHMYYFRFITDKPDKKWTGTPGVSLTVT' A
#
# COMPACT_ATOMS: atom_id res chain seq x y z
N GLN A 1 -1.76 -7.03 -15.54
CA GLN A 1 -1.11 -6.19 -14.51
C GLN A 1 -1.70 -6.50 -13.14
N ARG A 2 -0.88 -6.93 -12.16
CA ARG A 2 -1.36 -7.34 -10.82
C ARG A 2 -1.63 -6.16 -9.89
N LEU A 3 -0.81 -5.11 -9.94
CA LEU A 3 -0.98 -3.90 -9.12
C LEU A 3 -1.42 -2.73 -9.96
N GLN A 4 -2.49 -2.04 -9.55
CA GLN A 4 -2.98 -0.83 -10.19
C GLN A 4 -3.05 0.30 -9.15
N TYR A 5 -2.48 1.46 -9.49
CA TYR A 5 -2.66 2.66 -8.70
C TYR A 5 -3.92 3.38 -9.18
N LEU A 6 -4.88 3.58 -8.27
CA LEU A 6 -6.17 4.23 -8.53
C LEU A 6 -6.27 5.60 -7.85
N GLY A 7 -5.18 6.05 -7.24
CA GLY A 7 -5.12 7.32 -6.53
C GLY A 7 -5.02 8.53 -7.45
N ASN A 8 -4.99 9.71 -6.83
CA ASN A 8 -4.88 11.00 -7.49
C ASN A 8 -3.96 11.93 -6.69
N LYS A 9 -3.78 13.17 -7.15
CA LYS A 9 -2.97 14.20 -6.45
C LYS A 9 -3.73 14.92 -5.33
N GLN A 10 -5.01 14.61 -5.15
CA GLN A 10 -5.93 15.21 -4.18
C GLN A 10 -6.22 14.23 -3.03
N GLN A 11 -5.16 13.63 -2.48
CA GLN A 11 -5.19 12.81 -1.27
C GLN A 11 -5.76 11.38 -1.40
N ASN A 12 -6.19 10.94 -2.58
CA ASN A 12 -6.51 9.53 -2.79
C ASN A 12 -5.22 8.76 -3.12
N CYS A 13 -4.82 7.80 -2.28
CA CYS A 13 -3.65 6.95 -2.50
C CYS A 13 -3.99 5.46 -2.65
N THR A 14 -5.17 5.17 -3.21
CA THR A 14 -5.69 3.80 -3.34
C THR A 14 -4.86 2.94 -4.30
N ILE A 15 -4.56 1.72 -3.87
CA ILE A 15 -3.96 0.67 -4.68
C ILE A 15 -4.95 -0.49 -4.78
N ARG A 16 -5.07 -1.06 -5.98
CA ARG A 16 -5.79 -2.31 -6.22
C ARG A 16 -4.81 -3.42 -6.55
N LEU A 17 -4.90 -4.52 -5.81
CA LEU A 17 -4.17 -5.76 -6.09
C LEU A 17 -5.14 -6.78 -6.69
N ASN A 18 -4.82 -7.27 -7.89
CA ASN A 18 -5.61 -8.24 -8.65
C ASN A 18 -4.89 -9.60 -8.68
N HIS A 19 -5.66 -10.68 -8.83
CA HIS A 19 -5.15 -12.07 -8.83
C HIS A 19 -4.30 -12.34 -7.58
N VAL A 20 -4.88 -12.04 -6.43
CA VAL A 20 -4.26 -12.22 -5.12
C VAL A 20 -4.17 -13.72 -4.82
N THR A 21 -3.04 -14.16 -4.27
CA THR A 21 -2.74 -15.57 -3.95
C THR A 21 -2.35 -15.68 -2.48
N GLN A 22 -2.29 -16.90 -1.94
CA GLN A 22 -1.82 -17.13 -0.57
C GLN A 22 -0.44 -16.51 -0.29
N LYS A 23 0.44 -16.44 -1.30
CA LYS A 23 1.76 -15.80 -1.21
C LYS A 23 1.72 -14.30 -0.98
N ASP A 24 0.58 -13.65 -1.22
CA ASP A 24 0.42 -12.22 -0.98
C ASP A 24 -0.12 -11.92 0.44
N SER A 25 -0.36 -12.95 1.26
CA SER A 25 -0.83 -12.81 2.65
C SER A 25 0.27 -12.22 3.53
N HIS A 26 0.15 -10.93 3.85
CA HIS A 26 1.15 -10.16 4.58
C HIS A 26 0.50 -8.98 5.33
N MET A 27 1.28 -8.36 6.21
CA MET A 27 0.99 -7.04 6.75
C MET A 27 1.44 -5.96 5.76
N TYR A 28 0.51 -5.13 5.32
CA TYR A 28 0.75 -4.01 4.41
C TYR A 28 0.73 -2.70 5.19
N TYR A 29 1.66 -1.81 4.87
CA TYR A 29 1.75 -0.50 5.47
C TYR A 29 1.73 0.57 4.39
N PHE A 30 0.98 1.63 4.66
CA PHE A 30 1.03 2.81 3.81
C PHE A 30 2.21 3.69 4.21
N ARG A 31 2.97 4.21 3.24
CA ARG A 31 4.15 5.04 3.49
C ARG A 31 4.16 6.28 2.59
N PHE A 32 4.30 7.45 3.20
CA PHE A 32 4.68 8.67 2.51
C PHE A 32 6.20 8.81 2.49
N ILE A 33 6.74 9.04 1.30
CA ILE A 33 8.14 9.40 1.08
C ILE A 33 8.13 10.84 0.58
N THR A 34 8.97 11.68 1.18
CA THR A 34 9.17 13.06 0.72
C THR A 34 10.50 13.19 -0.01
N ASP A 35 10.76 14.37 -0.57
CA ASP A 35 12.05 14.76 -1.13
C ASP A 35 13.21 14.66 -0.12
N LYS A 36 12.90 14.68 1.18
CA LYS A 36 13.87 14.58 2.26
C LYS A 36 13.95 13.13 2.77
N PRO A 37 15.10 12.45 2.66
CA PRO A 37 15.25 11.04 3.01
C PRO A 37 14.80 10.68 4.44
N ASP A 38 14.98 11.62 5.37
CA ASP A 38 14.67 11.45 6.80
C ASP A 38 13.22 11.80 7.16
N LYS A 39 12.49 12.48 6.26
CA LYS A 39 11.07 12.82 6.47
C LYS A 39 10.17 11.82 5.76
N LYS A 40 10.22 10.59 6.24
CA LYS A 40 9.30 9.51 5.83
C LYS A 40 8.30 9.29 6.95
N TRP A 41 7.05 8.99 6.57
CA TRP A 41 6.02 8.61 7.51
C TRP A 41 5.41 7.27 7.08
N THR A 42 5.27 6.35 8.04
CA THR A 42 4.62 5.06 7.83
C THR A 42 3.37 5.02 8.69
N GLY A 43 2.23 4.75 8.07
CA GLY A 43 0.96 4.63 8.76
C GLY A 43 0.90 3.36 9.60
N THR A 44 0.56 3.49 10.88
CA THR A 44 0.33 2.40 11.84
C THR A 44 -1.15 2.37 12.22
N PRO A 45 -1.77 1.18 12.41
CA PRO A 45 -1.16 -0.14 12.63
C PRO A 45 -0.81 -0.94 11.36
N GLY A 46 -1.15 -0.45 10.16
CA GLY A 46 -1.08 -1.22 8.92
C GLY A 46 -2.37 -2.04 8.67
N VAL A 47 -2.38 -2.87 7.63
CA VAL A 47 -3.51 -3.70 7.21
C VAL A 47 -3.04 -5.14 7.01
N SER A 48 -3.67 -6.09 7.68
CA SER A 48 -3.42 -7.52 7.46
C SER A 48 -4.22 -8.00 6.26
N LEU A 49 -3.55 -8.58 5.27
CA LEU A 49 -4.18 -9.29 4.17
C LEU A 49 -4.01 -10.79 4.39
N THR A 50 -5.12 -11.52 4.38
CA THR A 50 -5.15 -12.97 4.42
C THR A 50 -5.94 -13.47 3.23
N VAL A 51 -5.36 -14.38 2.44
CA VAL A 51 -6.03 -15.03 1.31
C VAL A 51 -6.32 -16.47 1.68
N THR A 52 -7.59 -16.88 1.59
CA THR A 52 -8.09 -18.22 1.93
C THR A 52 -8.48 -18.99 0.68
#